data_AF-A0A3B5KWQ8-F1
#
_entry.id   AF-A0A3B5KWQ8-F1
#
_cell.length_a   1.000
_cell.length_b   1.000
_cell.length_c   1.000
_cell.angle_alpha   90.00
_cell.angle_beta   90.00
_cell.angle_gamma   90.00
#
_symmetry.space_group_name_H-M   'P 1'
#
loop_
_entity.id
_entity.type
_entity.pdbx_description
1 polymer ?
#
loop_
_entity_poly.entity_id
_entity_poly.type
_entity_poly.pdbx_seq_one_letter_code
_entity_poly.pdbx_strand_id
1 'polypeptide(L)'
;MARLSEQGIRLSSMSPSFLNSNSTSHTWPFSAVAELIDNASDPGVCAKQIWIDEVKIDDQLCLTFTDNGSGMTPNKLHKMLR
;
A
#
# COMPACT_ATOMS: atom_id res chain seq x y z
N MET A 1 8.36 18.14 13.12
CA MET A 1 7.39 18.88 13.95
C MET A 1 6.00 18.31 13.69
N ALA A 2 5.19 18.10 14.74
CA ALA A 2 3.81 17.65 14.57
C ALA A 2 3.00 18.72 13.83
N ARG A 3 2.17 18.30 12.86
CA ARG A 3 1.26 19.22 12.15
C ARG A 3 0.15 19.68 13.09
N LEU A 4 -0.31 20.91 12.91
CA LEU A 4 -1.45 21.46 13.62
C LEU A 4 -2.70 21.38 12.73
N SER A 5 -3.88 21.21 13.33
CA SER A 5 -5.17 21.40 12.67
C SER A 5 -5.41 22.87 12.36
N GLU A 6 -6.44 23.19 11.58
CA GLU A 6 -6.84 24.57 11.30
C GLU A 6 -7.14 25.37 12.59
N GLN A 7 -7.56 24.70 13.65
CA GLN A 7 -7.84 25.28 14.98
C GLN A 7 -6.61 25.30 15.89
N GLY A 8 -5.41 24.95 15.39
CA GLY A 8 -4.16 24.96 16.15
C GLY A 8 -3.95 23.75 17.05
N ILE A 9 -4.80 22.72 16.97
CA ILE A 9 -4.69 21.50 17.78
C ILE A 9 -3.65 20.57 17.15
N ARG A 10 -2.77 19.97 17.96
CA ARG A 10 -1.77 19.01 17.44
C ARG A 10 -2.46 17.78 16.85
N LEU A 11 -2.11 17.47 15.62
CA LEU A 11 -2.53 16.23 14.96
C LEU A 11 -1.71 15.05 15.50
N SER A 12 -2.36 13.88 15.56
CA SER A 12 -1.64 12.63 15.78
C SER A 12 -0.60 12.44 14.66
N SER A 13 0.60 12.01 15.03
CA SER A 13 1.71 11.80 14.11
C SER A 13 2.16 10.35 14.16
N MET A 14 2.38 9.76 12.99
CA MET A 14 2.97 8.42 12.87
C MET A 14 4.50 8.53 12.78
N SER A 15 5.19 7.79 13.65
CA SER A 15 6.63 7.57 13.51
C SER A 15 6.91 6.68 12.29
N PRO A 16 8.02 6.86 11.55
CA PRO A 16 8.41 5.92 10.50
C PRO A 16 8.51 4.47 10.97
N SER A 17 8.88 4.25 12.25
CA SER A 17 8.92 2.90 12.86
C SER A 17 7.57 2.19 12.89
N PHE A 18 6.46 2.94 12.82
CA PHE A 18 5.12 2.37 12.78
C PHE A 18 4.91 1.49 11.54
N LEU A 19 5.59 1.76 10.42
CA LEU A 19 5.48 0.90 9.23
C LEU A 19 5.93 -0.54 9.53
N ASN A 20 7.02 -0.71 10.28
CA ASN A 20 7.50 -2.03 10.71
C ASN A 20 6.61 -2.66 11.78
N SER A 21 6.11 -1.86 12.73
CA SER A 21 5.15 -2.37 13.74
C SER A 21 3.82 -2.77 13.11
N ASN A 22 3.38 -2.08 12.06
CA ASN A 22 2.15 -2.41 11.35
C ASN A 22 2.30 -3.70 10.55
N SER A 23 3.48 -3.94 9.94
CA SER A 23 3.73 -5.17 9.19
C SER A 23 3.74 -6.45 10.04
N THR A 24 3.87 -6.36 11.37
CA THR A 24 3.81 -7.54 12.24
C THR A 24 2.40 -8.10 12.43
N SER A 25 1.36 -7.49 11.82
CA SER A 25 0.03 -8.08 11.71
C SER A 25 0.03 -9.40 10.94
N HIS A 26 0.99 -9.56 10.01
CA HIS A 26 1.14 -10.73 9.17
C HIS A 26 2.15 -11.70 9.77
N THR A 27 1.67 -12.85 10.25
CA THR A 27 2.53 -13.94 10.73
C THR A 27 3.01 -14.86 9.60
N TRP A 28 2.42 -14.75 8.41
CA TRP A 28 2.76 -15.54 7.23
C TRP A 28 2.92 -14.63 6.00
N PRO A 29 4.01 -14.73 5.21
CA PRO A 29 4.22 -13.81 4.10
C PRO A 29 3.09 -13.79 3.07
N PHE A 30 2.42 -14.94 2.85
CA PHE A 30 1.33 -15.00 1.89
C PHE A 30 0.05 -14.29 2.36
N SER A 31 -0.12 -14.00 3.66
CA SER A 31 -1.22 -13.13 4.10
C SER A 31 -1.00 -11.68 3.67
N ALA A 32 0.25 -11.20 3.65
CA ALA A 32 0.59 -9.88 3.10
C ALA A 32 0.44 -9.85 1.56
N VAL A 33 0.79 -10.94 0.87
CA VAL A 33 0.55 -11.08 -0.58
C VAL A 33 -0.95 -11.06 -0.89
N ALA A 34 -1.77 -11.73 -0.07
CA ALA A 34 -3.22 -11.75 -0.23
C ALA A 34 -3.85 -10.36 -0.15
N GLU A 35 -3.39 -9.48 0.76
CA GLU A 35 -3.88 -8.10 0.84
C GLU A 35 -3.69 -7.31 -0.47
N LEU A 36 -2.60 -7.57 -1.22
CA LEU A 36 -2.38 -6.93 -2.52
C LEU A 36 -3.31 -7.48 -3.60
N ILE A 37 -3.63 -8.77 -3.56
CA ILE A 37 -4.58 -9.41 -4.47
C ILE A 37 -6.01 -8.91 -4.18
N ASP A 38 -6.38 -8.80 -2.91
CA ASP A 38 -7.70 -8.33 -2.48
C ASP A 38 -7.97 -6.90 -3.00
N ASN A 39 -6.98 -6.00 -2.89
CA ASN A 39 -7.07 -4.64 -3.44
C ASN A 39 -7.34 -4.61 -4.96
N ALA A 40 -6.76 -5.54 -5.73
CA ALA A 40 -7.00 -5.63 -7.18
C ALA A 40 -8.40 -6.18 -7.48
N SER A 41 -8.88 -7.13 -6.65
CA SER A 41 -10.20 -7.74 -6.78
C SER A 41 -11.34 -6.86 -6.27
N ASP A 42 -11.04 -5.76 -5.58
CA ASP A 42 -12.06 -4.89 -5.00
C ASP A 42 -13.04 -4.35 -6.07
N PRO A 43 -14.35 -4.23 -5.76
CA PRO A 43 -15.35 -3.70 -6.69
C PRO A 43 -15.08 -2.26 -7.17
N GLY A 44 -14.20 -1.53 -6.49
CA GLY A 44 -13.77 -0.18 -6.91
C GLY A 44 -12.61 -0.17 -7.90
N VAL A 45 -11.91 -1.29 -8.06
CA VAL A 45 -10.75 -1.47 -8.95
C VAL A 45 -11.13 -2.33 -10.15
N CYS A 46 -11.89 -3.42 -9.94
CA CYS A 46 -12.42 -4.29 -10.98
C CYS A 46 -11.34 -4.86 -11.93
N ALA A 47 -10.17 -5.20 -11.40
CA ALA A 47 -9.15 -5.87 -12.22
C ALA A 47 -9.67 -7.24 -12.68
N LYS A 48 -9.44 -7.57 -13.96
CA LYS A 48 -9.76 -8.90 -14.50
C LYS A 48 -8.60 -9.87 -14.29
N GLN A 49 -7.38 -9.34 -14.24
CA GLN A 49 -6.14 -10.09 -14.12
C GLN A 49 -5.17 -9.31 -13.24
N ILE A 50 -4.38 -10.06 -12.49
CA ILE A 50 -3.21 -9.58 -11.77
C ILE A 50 -2.05 -10.51 -12.10
N TRP A 51 -0.87 -9.94 -12.31
CA TRP A 51 0.39 -10.63 -12.54
C TRP A 51 1.31 -10.43 -11.34
N ILE A 52 1.87 -11.53 -10.85
CA ILE A 52 2.78 -11.57 -9.71
C ILE A 52 4.07 -12.19 -10.21
N ASP A 53 5.13 -11.40 -10.24
CA ASP A 53 6.41 -11.79 -10.86
C ASP A 53 7.59 -11.38 -9.98
N GLU A 54 8.69 -12.12 -10.13
CA GLU A 54 10.00 -11.75 -9.62
C GLU A 54 10.81 -11.13 -10.75
N VAL A 55 11.26 -9.90 -10.57
CA VAL A 55 12.05 -9.16 -11.55
C VAL A 55 13.29 -8.57 -10.91
N LYS A 56 14.34 -8.38 -11.71
CA LYS A 56 15.57 -7.73 -11.27
C LYS A 56 15.62 -6.30 -11.80
N ILE A 57 15.55 -5.32 -10.90
CA ILE A 57 15.57 -3.87 -11.23
C ILE A 57 16.75 -3.25 -10.50
N ASP A 58 17.65 -2.58 -11.23
CA ASP A 58 18.87 -1.95 -10.66
C ASP A 58 19.68 -2.90 -9.76
N ASP A 59 19.87 -4.13 -10.24
CA ASP A 59 20.50 -5.25 -9.54
C ASP A 59 19.81 -5.76 -8.26
N GLN A 60 18.63 -5.23 -7.91
CA GLN A 60 17.83 -5.67 -6.78
C GLN A 60 16.71 -6.62 -7.21
N LEU A 61 16.45 -7.61 -6.36
CA LEU A 61 15.31 -8.51 -6.54
C LEU A 61 14.04 -7.82 -6.09
N CYS A 62 13.03 -7.78 -6.96
CA CYS A 62 11.75 -7.12 -6.72
C CYS A 62 10.60 -8.07 -6.98
N LEU A 63 9.63 -8.08 -6.08
CA LEU A 63 8.33 -8.71 -6.30
C LEU A 63 7.38 -7.66 -6.88
N THR A 64 6.85 -7.91 -8.08
CA THR A 64 5.92 -6.99 -8.75
C THR A 64 4.50 -7.52 -8.69
N PHE A 65 3.57 -6.59 -8.44
CA PHE A 65 2.13 -6.82 -8.52
C PHE A 65 1.58 -5.83 -9.54
N THR A 66 1.08 -6.33 -10.66
CA THR A 66 0.53 -5.50 -11.72
C THR A 66 -0.87 -5.98 -12.04
N ASP A 67 -1.86 -5.10 -11.98
CA ASP A 67 -3.24 -5.40 -12.34
C ASP A 67 -3.70 -4.53 -13.52
N ASN A 68 -4.78 -4.95 -14.18
CA ASN A 68 -5.41 -4.21 -15.27
C ASN A 68 -6.73 -3.53 -14.86
N GLY A 69 -6.86 -3.16 -13.58
CA GLY A 69 -8.02 -2.51 -13.02
C GLY A 69 -8.10 -1.02 -13.37
N SER A 70 -8.95 -0.33 -12.61
CA SER A 70 -9.36 1.06 -12.88
C SER A 70 -8.29 2.11 -12.53
N GLY A 71 -7.19 1.71 -11.89
CA GLY A 71 -6.13 2.60 -11.43
C GLY A 71 -6.59 3.63 -10.39
N MET A 72 -5.76 4.66 -10.18
CA MET A 72 -6.01 5.70 -9.17
C MET A 72 -5.70 7.10 -9.70
N THR A 73 -6.47 8.08 -9.25
CA THR A 73 -6.10 9.50 -9.38
C THR A 73 -5.02 9.85 -8.35
N PRO A 74 -4.27 10.96 -8.52
CA PRO A 74 -3.25 11.37 -7.54
C PRO A 74 -3.77 11.51 -6.11
N ASN A 75 -5.01 12.00 -5.94
CA ASN A 75 -5.64 12.12 -4.62
C ASN A 75 -5.99 10.75 -4.01
N LYS A 76 -6.44 9.78 -4.81
CA LYS A 76 -6.68 8.40 -4.34
C LYS A 76 -5.36 7.73 -3.94
N LEU A 77 -4.32 7.89 -4.73
CA LEU A 77 -2.99 7.38 -4.41
C LEU A 77 -2.44 7.97 -3.11
N HIS A 78 -2.65 9.27 -2.88
CA HIS A 78 -2.25 9.90 -1.62
C HIS A 78 -2.91 9.24 -0.40
N LYS A 79 -4.20 8.91 -0.51
CA LYS A 79 -4.98 8.23 0.53
C LYS A 79 -4.60 6.76 0.71
N MET A 80 -4.10 6.10 -0.33
CA MET A 80 -3.57 4.73 -0.20
C MET A 80 -2.29 4.72 0.64
N LEU A 81 -1.47 5.77 0.55
CA LEU A 81 -0.15 5.85 1.21
C LEU A 81 -0.18 6.51 2.60
N ARG A 82 -1.33 7.00 3.08
CA ARG A 82 -1.41 7.82 4.30
C ARG A 82 -2.64 7.57 5.16
#